data_AF-A0A7T7HMN0-F1
#
_entry.id   AF-A0A7T7HMN0-F1
#
_cell.length_a   1.000
_cell.length_b   1.000
_cell.length_c   1.000
_cell.angle_alpha   90.00
_cell.angle_beta   90.00
_cell.angle_gamma   90.00
#
_symmetry.space_group_name_H-M   'P 1'
#
loop_
_entity.id
_entity.type
_entity.pdbx_description
1 polymer ?
#
loop_
_entity_poly.entity_id
_entity_poly.type
_entity_poly.pdbx_seq_one_letter_code
_entity_poly.pdbx_strand_id
1 'polypeptide(L)'
;MSDDAEYQKDSVHCVQCAESIPAGATKCKHCGGFQNYRRHFEISNAALALTVAILSVGTLLIDRIPSLMRYIASEQMTLGVYAHITSVSMDSLTVVFFNGGNGTVWVDGGALCHTVSVSDSDDLILEDIGFIRPVKESEVTGAFVLGYETDTGKSGFFLRPDETAEKMYHSKWLMQNYLEFDRDSHEEVQRGCFISITSMNGEEGAVVPVMNNIWHHALIEGVSEIDEEKFPKKADGLWWNSDYEFLPTK
;
A
#
# COMPACT_ATOMS: atom_id res chain seq x y z
N MET A 1 -24.82 46.25 -71.24
CA MET A 1 -23.95 45.11 -71.59
C MET A 1 -22.54 45.67 -71.56
N SER A 2 -21.73 45.48 -70.53
CA SER A 2 -21.65 44.37 -69.58
C SER A 2 -20.96 44.88 -68.32
N ASP A 3 -21.59 44.76 -67.16
CA ASP A 3 -21.02 45.12 -65.86
C ASP A 3 -20.36 43.88 -65.24
N ASP A 4 -19.15 43.56 -65.71
CA ASP A 4 -18.31 42.53 -65.08
C ASP A 4 -17.55 43.16 -63.91
N ALA A 5 -18.22 43.28 -62.76
CA ALA A 5 -17.57 43.63 -61.51
C ALA A 5 -16.61 42.51 -61.10
N GLU A 6 -15.33 42.76 -61.34
CA GLU A 6 -14.19 41.92 -60.98
C GLU A 6 -14.20 41.63 -59.48
N TYR A 7 -14.72 40.45 -59.11
CA TYR A 7 -14.73 39.95 -57.74
C TYR A 7 -13.28 39.63 -57.34
N GLN A 8 -12.57 40.61 -56.78
CA GLN A 8 -11.31 40.40 -56.08
C GLN A 8 -11.58 39.48 -54.89
N LYS A 9 -11.39 38.18 -55.13
CA LYS A 9 -11.52 37.13 -54.13
C LYS A 9 -10.33 37.27 -53.19
N ASP A 10 -10.56 37.76 -51.98
CA ASP A 10 -9.55 37.79 -50.93
C ASP A 10 -8.81 36.44 -50.88
N SER A 11 -7.49 36.48 -51.02
CA SER A 11 -6.63 35.31 -50.95
C SER A 11 -5.93 35.28 -49.59
N VAL A 12 -5.86 34.10 -48.97
CA VAL A 12 -5.11 33.86 -47.74
C VAL A 12 -4.02 32.82 -48.00
N HIS A 13 -2.96 32.81 -47.20
CA HIS A 13 -1.90 31.82 -47.35
C HIS A 13 -2.20 30.55 -46.54
N CYS A 14 -1.90 29.38 -47.11
CA CYS A 14 -1.95 28.11 -46.40
C CYS A 14 -0.95 28.10 -45.23
N VAL A 15 -1.38 27.73 -44.03
CA VAL A 15 -0.53 27.72 -42.83
C VAL A 15 0.61 26.70 -42.90
N GLN A 16 0.45 25.61 -43.65
CA GLN A 16 1.45 24.54 -43.76
C GLN A 16 2.44 24.75 -44.91
N CYS A 17 1.98 25.18 -46.09
CA CYS A 17 2.82 25.26 -47.29
C CYS A 17 2.92 26.67 -47.91
N ALA A 18 2.35 27.69 -47.26
CA ALA A 18 2.33 29.09 -47.70
C ALA A 18 1.67 29.40 -49.07
N GLU A 19 1.17 28.38 -49.78
CA GLU A 19 0.48 28.54 -51.06
C GLU A 19 -0.75 29.45 -50.93
N SER A 20 -0.99 30.29 -51.95
CA SER A 20 -2.16 31.17 -51.98
C SER A 20 -3.44 30.36 -52.19
N ILE A 21 -4.38 30.46 -51.24
CA ILE A 21 -5.67 29.76 -51.26
C ILE A 21 -6.81 30.79 -51.16
N PRO A 22 -8.01 30.47 -51.68
CA PRO A 22 -9.16 31.35 -51.54
C PRO A 22 -9.52 31.58 -50.07
N ALA A 23 -9.90 32.82 -49.70
CA ALA A 23 -10.44 33.09 -48.38
C ALA A 23 -11.64 32.17 -48.09
N GLY A 24 -11.63 31.56 -46.90
CA GLY A 24 -12.63 30.55 -46.50
C GLY A 24 -12.34 29.11 -46.94
N ALA A 25 -11.25 28.84 -47.65
CA ALA A 25 -10.87 27.47 -47.99
C ALA A 25 -10.51 26.66 -46.72
N THR A 26 -11.23 25.55 -46.49
CA THR A 26 -11.04 24.70 -45.31
C THR A 26 -9.88 23.71 -45.45
N LYS A 27 -9.48 23.39 -46.68
CA LYS A 27 -8.40 22.44 -47.01
C LYS A 27 -7.56 22.97 -48.18
N CYS A 28 -6.24 22.93 -48.03
CA CYS A 28 -5.32 23.27 -49.10
C CYS A 28 -5.31 22.15 -50.15
N LYS A 29 -5.45 22.50 -51.44
CA LYS A 29 -5.36 21.52 -52.54
C LYS A 29 -3.93 21.05 -52.81
N HIS A 30 -2.92 21.85 -52.43
CA HIS A 30 -1.52 21.55 -52.70
C HIS A 30 -0.95 20.55 -51.67
N CYS A 31 -0.99 20.89 -50.38
CA CYS A 31 -0.45 20.01 -49.32
C CYS A 31 -1.49 19.08 -48.68
N GLY A 32 -2.78 19.26 -48.97
CA GLY A 32 -3.86 18.53 -48.30
C GLY A 32 -4.16 18.99 -46.86
N GLY A 33 -3.41 19.96 -46.33
CA GLY A 33 -3.54 20.49 -44.97
C GLY A 33 -4.85 21.21 -44.68
N PHE A 34 -5.45 20.94 -43.53
CA PHE A 34 -6.62 21.66 -43.05
C PHE A 34 -6.23 23.05 -42.51
N GLN A 35 -7.07 24.07 -42.77
CA GLN A 35 -6.84 25.44 -42.32
C GLN A 35 -7.67 25.83 -41.08
N ASN A 36 -8.57 24.94 -40.64
CA ASN A 36 -9.39 25.11 -39.44
C ASN A 36 -8.79 24.36 -38.24
N TYR A 37 -9.52 24.30 -37.12
CA TYR A 37 -9.11 23.62 -35.88
C TYR A 37 -8.69 22.15 -36.07
N ARG A 38 -9.12 21.48 -37.16
CA ARG A 38 -8.79 20.07 -37.44
C ARG A 38 -7.29 19.85 -37.69
N ARG A 39 -6.53 20.89 -38.01
CA ARG A 39 -5.07 20.82 -38.11
C ARG A 39 -4.37 20.41 -36.80
N HIS A 40 -5.03 20.61 -35.66
CA HIS A 40 -4.53 20.17 -34.35
C HIS A 40 -4.91 18.71 -34.03
N PHE A 41 -5.76 18.09 -34.86
CA PHE A 41 -6.21 16.70 -34.76
C PHE A 41 -5.55 15.83 -35.83
N GLU A 42 -4.29 16.08 -36.16
CA GLU A 42 -3.47 15.09 -36.87
C GLU A 42 -3.14 13.97 -35.89
N ILE A 43 -4.11 13.08 -35.66
CA ILE A 43 -3.86 11.83 -34.95
C ILE A 43 -2.92 11.04 -35.86
N SER A 44 -1.62 11.14 -35.57
CA SER A 44 -0.60 10.38 -36.28
C SER A 44 -0.93 8.89 -36.13
N ASN A 45 -0.57 8.08 -37.13
CA ASN A 45 -0.72 6.62 -37.03
C ASN A 45 -0.05 6.06 -35.76
N ALA A 46 0.99 6.75 -35.25
CA ALA A 46 1.62 6.43 -33.98
C ALA A 46 0.69 6.67 -32.76
N ALA A 47 -0.08 7.78 -32.74
CA ALA A 47 -1.04 8.06 -31.67
C ALA A 47 -2.20 7.04 -31.65
N LEU A 48 -2.68 6.61 -32.82
CA LEU A 48 -3.65 5.51 -32.91
C LEU A 48 -3.06 4.20 -32.39
N ALA A 49 -1.83 3.86 -32.79
CA ALA A 49 -1.15 2.65 -32.33
C ALA A 49 -0.96 2.64 -30.80
N LEU A 50 -0.56 3.77 -30.21
CA LEU A 50 -0.43 3.92 -28.75
C LEU A 50 -1.77 3.79 -28.03
N THR A 51 -2.83 4.36 -28.59
CA THR A 51 -4.18 4.26 -28.00
C THR A 51 -4.65 2.80 -27.98
N VAL A 52 -4.44 2.07 -29.08
CA VAL A 52 -4.76 0.64 -29.15
C VAL A 52 -3.91 -0.16 -28.15
N ALA A 53 -2.62 0.14 -28.04
CA ALA A 53 -1.74 -0.52 -27.08
C ALA A 53 -2.19 -0.30 -25.62
N ILE A 54 -2.54 0.94 -25.24
CA ILE A 54 -3.06 1.25 -23.90
C ILE A 54 -4.36 0.51 -23.63
N LEU A 55 -5.29 0.47 -24.60
CA LEU A 55 -6.54 -0.25 -24.44
C LEU A 55 -6.30 -1.75 -24.26
N SER A 56 -5.38 -2.35 -25.03
CA SER A 56 -5.03 -3.77 -24.89
C SER A 56 -4.42 -4.11 -23.53
N VAL A 57 -3.51 -3.28 -23.02
CA VAL A 57 -2.92 -3.49 -21.68
C VAL A 57 -3.93 -3.19 -20.58
N GLY A 58 -4.75 -2.14 -20.74
CA GLY A 58 -5.79 -1.75 -19.79
C GLY A 58 -6.82 -2.85 -19.58
N THR A 59 -7.23 -3.57 -20.63
CA THR A 59 -8.17 -4.69 -20.48
C THR A 59 -7.64 -5.83 -19.62
N LEU A 60 -6.33 -6.10 -19.62
CA LEU A 60 -5.73 -7.14 -18.77
C LEU A 60 -5.69 -6.73 -17.29
N LEU A 61 -5.62 -5.42 -17.02
CA LEU A 61 -5.61 -4.89 -15.65
C LEU A 61 -7.01 -4.88 -15.03
N ILE A 62 -8.07 -4.72 -15.82
CA ILE A 62 -9.46 -4.67 -15.32
C ILE A 62 -9.81 -5.94 -14.52
N ASP A 63 -9.41 -7.12 -14.99
CA ASP A 63 -9.69 -8.37 -14.28
C ASP A 63 -8.90 -8.50 -12.96
N ARG A 64 -7.82 -7.73 -12.80
CA ARG A 64 -6.98 -7.70 -11.59
C ARG A 64 -7.38 -6.61 -10.61
N ILE A 65 -8.14 -5.60 -11.04
CA ILE A 65 -8.61 -4.52 -10.16
C ILE A 65 -9.47 -5.06 -9.02
N PRO A 66 -10.47 -5.96 -9.21
CA PRO A 66 -11.25 -6.48 -8.09
C PRO A 66 -10.41 -7.26 -7.08
N SER A 67 -9.41 -8.04 -7.53
CA SER A 67 -8.51 -8.74 -6.62
C SER A 67 -7.60 -7.77 -5.85
N LEU A 68 -7.10 -6.72 -6.51
CA LEU A 68 -6.27 -5.71 -5.87
C LEU A 68 -7.09 -4.83 -4.91
N MET A 69 -8.30 -4.44 -5.32
CA MET A 69 -9.24 -3.69 -4.48
C MET A 69 -9.72 -4.54 -3.31
N ARG A 70 -9.93 -5.85 -3.49
CA ARG A 70 -10.18 -6.76 -2.38
C ARG A 70 -8.96 -6.84 -1.49
N TYR A 71 -7.76 -7.07 -2.00
CA TYR A 71 -6.54 -7.07 -1.19
C TYR A 71 -6.38 -5.79 -0.36
N ILE A 72 -6.67 -4.62 -0.94
CA ILE A 72 -6.63 -3.34 -0.22
C ILE A 72 -7.81 -3.18 0.76
N ALA A 73 -9.00 -3.71 0.44
CA ALA A 73 -10.21 -3.55 1.25
C ALA A 73 -10.48 -4.70 2.25
N SER A 74 -9.85 -5.86 2.09
CA SER A 74 -10.27 -7.12 2.71
C SER A 74 -9.75 -7.35 4.12
N GLU A 75 -8.83 -6.55 4.64
CA GLU A 75 -8.23 -6.89 5.94
C GLU A 75 -8.87 -6.20 7.15
N GLN A 76 -9.61 -5.10 6.98
CA GLN A 76 -10.19 -4.38 8.14
C GLN A 76 -11.69 -4.10 8.06
N MET A 77 -12.32 -4.13 6.88
CA MET A 77 -13.69 -3.61 6.73
C MET A 77 -14.81 -4.67 6.75
N THR A 78 -14.52 -5.95 6.51
CA THR A 78 -15.57 -6.98 6.44
C THR A 78 -16.01 -7.48 7.82
N LEU A 79 -15.08 -7.58 8.77
CA LEU A 79 -15.39 -8.05 10.14
C LEU A 79 -15.82 -6.92 11.07
N GLY A 80 -15.53 -5.66 10.74
CA GLY A 80 -15.76 -4.51 11.61
C GLY A 80 -14.93 -4.56 12.90
N VAL A 81 -13.87 -5.38 12.96
CA VAL A 81 -13.03 -5.51 14.14
C VAL A 81 -11.81 -4.61 13.99
N TYR A 82 -11.63 -3.73 14.96
CA TYR A 82 -10.51 -2.81 15.07
C TYR A 82 -9.66 -3.24 16.25
N ALA A 83 -8.34 -3.33 16.06
CA ALA A 83 -7.39 -3.58 17.13
C ALA A 83 -6.45 -2.38 17.22
N HIS A 84 -6.21 -1.90 18.44
CA HIS A 84 -5.31 -0.79 18.72
C HIS A 84 -4.32 -1.21 19.81
N ILE A 85 -3.03 -1.14 19.49
CA ILE A 85 -1.96 -1.38 20.45
C ILE A 85 -1.85 -0.18 21.39
N THR A 86 -2.09 -0.36 22.68
CA THR A 86 -1.94 0.71 23.69
C THR A 86 -0.54 0.75 24.28
N SER A 87 0.08 -0.41 24.50
CA SER A 87 1.45 -0.53 24.98
C SER A 87 2.07 -1.84 24.52
N VAL A 88 3.39 -1.85 24.35
CA VAL A 88 4.16 -3.04 24.01
C VAL A 88 5.53 -2.90 24.65
N SER A 89 6.03 -4.00 25.18
CA SER A 89 7.33 -4.17 25.82
C SER A 89 7.82 -5.60 25.56
N MET A 90 9.08 -5.90 25.85
CA MET A 90 9.58 -7.28 25.77
C MET A 90 8.76 -8.28 26.58
N ASP A 91 8.18 -7.84 27.70
CA ASP A 91 7.50 -8.74 28.63
C ASP A 91 5.98 -8.76 28.39
N SER A 92 5.40 -7.65 27.91
CA SER A 92 3.96 -7.52 27.77
C SER A 92 3.50 -6.70 26.56
N LEU A 93 2.38 -7.09 25.98
CA LEU A 93 1.67 -6.43 24.89
C LEU A 93 0.23 -6.16 25.33
N THR A 94 -0.22 -4.91 25.28
CA THR A 94 -1.61 -4.53 25.57
C THR A 94 -2.30 -4.05 24.31
N VAL A 95 -3.41 -4.71 23.98
CA VAL A 95 -4.21 -4.43 22.79
C VAL A 95 -5.67 -4.22 23.19
N VAL A 96 -6.25 -3.14 22.68
CA VAL A 96 -7.67 -2.85 22.78
C VAL A 96 -8.33 -3.29 21.48
N PHE A 97 -9.27 -4.22 21.59
CA PHE A 97 -10.10 -4.69 20.49
C PHE A 97 -11.47 -4.04 20.57
N PHE A 98 -12.00 -3.60 19.44
CA PHE A 98 -13.34 -3.09 19.27
C PHE A 98 -14.02 -3.81 18.11
N ASN A 99 -15.18 -4.40 18.33
CA ASN A 99 -15.95 -5.05 17.28
C ASN A 99 -17.15 -4.18 16.89
N GLY A 100 -17.00 -3.36 15.86
CA GLY A 100 -18.08 -2.62 15.20
C GLY A 100 -18.84 -3.44 14.14
N GLY A 101 -18.59 -4.74 14.03
CA GLY A 101 -19.31 -5.64 13.14
C GLY A 101 -20.61 -6.17 13.76
N ASN A 102 -21.48 -6.75 12.92
CA ASN A 102 -22.76 -7.32 13.34
C ASN A 102 -22.65 -8.75 13.91
N GLY A 103 -21.47 -9.37 13.84
CA GLY A 103 -21.21 -10.76 14.24
C GLY A 103 -20.35 -10.87 15.51
N THR A 104 -20.44 -12.00 16.20
CA THR A 104 -19.46 -12.33 17.26
C THR A 104 -18.20 -12.86 16.61
N VAL A 105 -17.05 -12.37 17.04
CA VAL A 105 -15.73 -12.83 16.57
C VAL A 105 -14.98 -13.55 17.68
N TRP A 106 -14.15 -14.51 17.29
CA TRP A 106 -13.17 -15.15 18.15
C TRP A 106 -11.80 -14.51 17.89
N VAL A 107 -11.21 -13.94 18.93
CA VAL A 107 -9.86 -13.38 18.89
C VAL A 107 -8.92 -14.40 19.50
N ASP A 108 -7.87 -14.78 18.76
CA ASP A 108 -6.87 -15.73 19.24
C ASP A 108 -6.12 -15.17 20.47
N GLY A 109 -5.73 -16.07 21.37
CA GLY A 109 -4.95 -15.78 22.56
C GLY A 109 -3.47 -15.55 22.27
N GLY A 110 -3.03 -15.74 21.02
CA GLY A 110 -1.67 -15.48 20.56
C GLY A 110 -1.52 -14.19 19.74
N ALA A 111 -0.35 -13.56 19.87
CA ALA A 111 0.08 -12.46 19.00
C ALA A 111 1.55 -12.65 18.60
N LEU A 112 1.89 -12.31 17.36
CA LEU A 112 3.27 -12.32 16.86
C LEU A 112 3.67 -10.90 16.50
N CYS A 113 4.66 -10.32 17.18
CA CYS A 113 5.15 -8.98 16.87
C CYS A 113 6.55 -9.02 16.29
N HIS A 114 6.79 -8.16 15.30
CA HIS A 114 8.11 -7.88 14.78
C HIS A 114 8.60 -6.55 15.37
N THR A 115 9.67 -6.63 16.17
CA THR A 115 10.30 -5.47 16.80
C THR A 115 11.72 -5.28 16.28
N VAL A 116 12.17 -4.03 16.17
CA VAL A 116 13.57 -3.73 15.88
C VAL A 116 14.20 -3.01 17.07
N SER A 117 15.43 -3.39 17.39
CA SER A 117 16.24 -2.69 18.38
C SER A 117 17.07 -1.64 17.66
N VAL A 118 17.29 -0.49 18.30
CA VAL A 118 18.08 0.61 17.75
C VAL A 118 19.20 1.04 18.70
N SER A 119 20.38 1.36 18.17
CA SER A 119 21.48 1.91 18.96
C SER A 119 21.25 3.40 19.18
N ASP A 120 21.17 3.80 20.46
CA ASP A 120 21.03 5.17 20.96
C ASP A 120 19.79 5.94 20.45
N SER A 121 18.95 6.32 21.40
CA SER A 121 17.57 6.75 21.19
C SER A 121 17.34 8.24 21.18
N ASP A 122 18.35 9.04 21.53
CA ASP A 122 18.19 10.46 21.86
C ASP A 122 17.54 11.26 20.71
N ASP A 123 17.57 10.75 19.47
CA ASP A 123 17.03 11.43 18.27
C ASP A 123 15.72 10.84 17.70
N LEU A 124 15.07 9.86 18.34
CA LEU A 124 13.86 9.24 17.77
C LEU A 124 12.60 10.05 18.01
N ILE A 125 12.51 10.69 19.17
CA ILE A 125 11.41 11.58 19.53
C ILE A 125 11.80 12.99 19.10
N LEU A 126 11.15 13.51 18.05
CA LEU A 126 11.26 14.92 17.73
C LEU A 126 10.50 15.70 18.82
N GLU A 127 11.23 16.18 19.84
CA GLU A 127 10.71 16.83 21.06
C GLU A 127 9.67 17.92 20.76
N ASP A 128 9.79 18.62 19.63
CA ASP A 128 8.94 19.75 19.28
C ASP A 128 7.53 19.38 18.80
N ILE A 129 7.30 18.13 18.36
CA ILE A 129 6.04 17.76 17.70
C ILE A 129 5.47 16.40 18.15
N GLY A 130 6.20 15.63 18.98
CA GLY A 130 5.75 14.32 19.45
C GLY A 130 5.63 13.26 18.34
N PHE A 131 6.22 13.54 17.17
CA PHE A 131 6.32 12.57 16.08
C PHE A 131 7.60 11.77 16.26
N ILE A 132 7.47 10.45 16.11
CA ILE A 132 8.61 9.54 16.02
C ILE A 132 9.06 9.56 14.55
N ARG A 133 10.33 9.89 14.30
CA ARG A 133 10.86 9.81 12.93
C ARG A 133 10.99 8.34 12.50
N PRO A 134 10.94 8.04 11.19
CA PRO A 134 11.29 6.72 10.70
C PRO A 134 12.71 6.32 11.16
N VAL A 135 12.86 5.07 11.61
CA VAL A 135 14.17 4.49 11.96
C VAL A 135 14.95 4.23 10.68
N LYS A 136 16.21 4.71 10.63
CA LYS A 136 17.10 4.41 9.50
C LYS A 136 17.67 3.01 9.64
N GLU A 137 17.94 2.35 8.52
CA GLU A 137 18.53 0.99 8.54
C GLU A 137 19.84 0.93 9.33
N SER A 138 20.69 1.96 9.24
CA SER A 138 21.96 2.05 9.97
C SER A 138 21.82 2.14 11.49
N GLU A 139 20.64 2.49 11.98
CA GLU A 139 20.35 2.64 13.42
C GLU A 139 19.83 1.32 14.00
N VAL A 140 19.40 0.37 13.15
CA VAL A 140 18.88 -0.92 13.57
C VAL A 140 20.04 -1.82 14.02
N THR A 141 20.06 -2.14 15.31
CA THR A 141 21.04 -3.07 15.91
C THR A 141 20.56 -4.51 15.88
N GLY A 142 19.25 -4.73 15.79
CA GLY A 142 18.69 -6.09 15.76
C GLY A 142 17.22 -6.11 15.35
N ALA A 143 16.75 -7.28 14.95
CA ALA A 143 15.35 -7.54 14.64
C ALA A 143 14.91 -8.84 15.32
N PHE A 144 13.75 -8.79 15.96
CA PHE A 144 13.24 -9.89 16.78
C PHE A 144 11.78 -10.18 16.47
N VAL A 145 11.43 -11.45 16.54
CA VAL A 145 10.03 -11.89 16.54
C VAL A 145 9.66 -12.32 17.94
N LEU A 146 8.71 -11.61 18.53
CA LEU A 146 8.17 -11.86 19.85
C LEU A 146 6.80 -12.54 19.73
N GLY A 147 6.68 -13.72 20.32
CA GLY A 147 5.39 -14.39 20.51
C GLY A 147 4.83 -14.07 21.88
N TYR A 148 3.61 -13.54 21.91
CA TYR A 148 2.87 -13.25 23.13
C TYR A 148 1.65 -14.17 23.28
N GLU A 149 1.29 -14.48 24.52
CA GLU A 149 0.11 -15.29 24.88
C GLU A 149 -0.65 -14.64 26.03
N THR A 150 -1.98 -14.79 26.07
CA THR A 150 -2.78 -14.23 27.18
C THR A 150 -2.48 -14.93 28.53
N ASP A 151 -2.54 -14.17 29.62
CA ASP A 151 -2.35 -14.65 31.01
C ASP A 151 -3.23 -15.85 31.39
N THR A 152 -4.38 -15.98 30.75
CA THR A 152 -5.37 -16.97 31.14
C THR A 152 -5.04 -18.37 30.67
N GLY A 153 -3.98 -18.55 29.86
CA GLY A 153 -3.66 -19.82 29.19
C GLY A 153 -4.78 -20.30 28.26
N LYS A 154 -5.75 -19.43 27.95
CA LYS A 154 -6.83 -19.69 27.02
C LYS A 154 -6.33 -19.36 25.61
N SER A 155 -6.77 -20.16 24.65
CA SER A 155 -6.48 -19.97 23.22
C SER A 155 -7.19 -18.78 22.59
N GLY A 156 -7.86 -17.91 23.37
CA GLY A 156 -8.59 -16.77 22.84
C GLY A 156 -9.81 -16.37 23.65
N PHE A 157 -10.58 -15.43 23.10
CA PHE A 157 -11.81 -14.91 23.68
C PHE A 157 -12.82 -14.51 22.60
N PHE A 158 -14.09 -14.49 22.98
CA PHE A 158 -15.15 -13.97 22.11
C PHE A 158 -15.33 -12.48 22.31
N LEU A 159 -15.56 -11.76 21.22
CA LEU A 159 -15.86 -10.33 21.20
C LEU A 159 -17.19 -10.13 20.45
N ARG A 160 -18.22 -9.68 21.16
CA ARG A 160 -19.57 -9.48 20.63
C ARG A 160 -19.68 -8.18 19.83
N PRO A 161 -20.74 -8.00 19.03
CA PRO A 161 -21.04 -6.72 18.39
C PRO A 161 -21.06 -5.57 19.41
N ASP A 162 -20.45 -4.45 19.03
CA ASP A 162 -20.23 -3.23 19.81
C ASP A 162 -19.45 -3.42 21.12
N GLU A 163 -18.80 -4.57 21.31
CA GLU A 163 -17.99 -4.84 22.49
C GLU A 163 -16.58 -4.30 22.31
N THR A 164 -16.04 -3.73 23.41
CA THR A 164 -14.63 -3.36 23.53
C THR A 164 -13.98 -4.23 24.59
N ALA A 165 -12.82 -4.82 24.27
CA ALA A 165 -12.05 -5.62 25.21
C ALA A 165 -10.59 -5.21 25.19
N GLU A 166 -10.04 -4.93 26.38
CA GLU A 166 -8.61 -4.75 26.57
C GLU A 166 -7.99 -6.09 26.99
N LYS A 167 -6.90 -6.48 26.33
CA LYS A 167 -6.16 -7.70 26.63
C LYS A 167 -4.69 -7.43 26.76
N MET A 168 -4.13 -7.97 27.82
CA MET A 168 -2.70 -8.06 28.06
C MET A 168 -2.23 -9.46 27.66
N TYR A 169 -1.17 -9.50 26.87
CA TYR A 169 -0.45 -10.69 26.48
C TYR A 169 0.95 -10.60 27.08
N HIS A 170 1.52 -11.73 27.49
CA HIS A 170 2.89 -11.80 27.99
C HIS A 170 3.76 -12.55 27.00
N SER A 171 5.01 -12.13 26.88
CA SER A 171 5.94 -12.80 25.98
C SER A 171 6.23 -14.21 26.47
N LYS A 172 6.25 -15.15 25.53
CA LYS A 172 6.54 -16.57 25.80
C LYS A 172 7.69 -17.08 24.96
N TRP A 173 7.89 -16.51 23.78
CA TRP A 173 8.92 -16.93 22.83
C TRP A 173 9.62 -15.71 22.24
N LEU A 174 10.95 -15.70 22.32
CA LEU A 174 11.81 -14.78 21.60
C LEU A 174 12.55 -15.60 20.53
N MET A 175 12.19 -15.42 19.26
CA MET A 175 13.07 -15.85 18.17
C MET A 175 14.01 -14.69 17.85
N GLN A 176 15.23 -14.82 18.34
CA GLN A 176 16.31 -13.88 18.10
C GLN A 176 17.01 -14.21 16.79
N ASN A 177 16.99 -13.27 15.85
CA ASN A 177 17.78 -13.39 14.63
C ASN A 177 19.16 -12.75 14.83
N TYR A 178 20.19 -13.58 14.63
CA TYR A 178 21.56 -13.27 14.20
C TYR A 178 22.49 -12.34 15.00
N LEU A 179 22.06 -11.57 16.00
CA LEU A 179 22.97 -10.68 16.74
C LEU A 179 22.79 -10.82 18.25
N GLU A 180 23.90 -10.90 19.01
CA GLU A 180 23.90 -10.95 20.48
C GLU A 180 23.15 -9.71 21.01
N PHE A 181 22.09 -9.96 21.79
CA PHE A 181 21.21 -8.92 22.30
C PHE A 181 21.60 -8.64 23.73
N ASP A 182 22.05 -7.42 23.97
CA ASP A 182 22.24 -6.90 25.32
C ASP A 182 20.94 -6.22 25.76
N ARG A 183 20.28 -6.80 26.77
CA ARG A 183 18.95 -6.39 27.24
C ARG A 183 18.98 -5.01 27.90
N ASP A 184 20.14 -4.56 28.35
CA ASP A 184 20.26 -3.38 29.21
C ASP A 184 20.65 -2.09 28.44
N SER A 185 20.96 -2.17 27.13
CA SER A 185 21.61 -1.06 26.40
C SER A 185 20.87 -0.52 25.17
N HIS A 186 19.64 -0.94 24.90
CA HIS A 186 18.93 -0.52 23.69
C HIS A 186 17.51 -0.05 23.96
N GLU A 187 17.11 1.05 23.32
CA GLU A 187 15.70 1.38 23.17
C GLU A 187 15.10 0.65 21.98
N GLU A 188 13.86 0.20 22.15
CA GLU A 188 13.17 -0.63 21.18
C GLU A 188 12.22 0.20 20.33
N VAL A 189 12.31 0.04 19.02
CA VAL A 189 11.38 0.64 18.07
C VAL A 189 10.61 -0.45 17.35
N GLN A 190 9.30 -0.49 17.55
CA GLN A 190 8.48 -1.60 17.07
C GLN A 190 7.87 -1.31 15.71
N ARG A 191 7.80 -2.33 14.84
CA ARG A 191 7.31 -2.19 13.46
C ARG A 191 5.89 -2.69 13.24
N GLY A 192 5.42 -3.68 14.00
CA GLY A 192 4.01 -4.14 13.92
C GLY A 192 3.76 -5.48 14.60
N CYS A 193 2.48 -5.77 14.87
CA CYS A 193 2.02 -7.04 15.43
C CYS A 193 0.96 -7.70 14.54
N PHE A 194 0.95 -9.01 14.50
CA PHE A 194 -0.04 -9.85 13.82
C PHE A 194 -0.88 -10.57 14.86
N ILE A 195 -2.20 -10.44 14.77
CA ILE A 195 -3.17 -11.11 15.64
C ILE A 195 -4.22 -11.79 14.77
N SER A 196 -4.48 -13.07 15.05
CA SER A 196 -5.47 -13.86 14.32
C SER A 196 -6.88 -13.62 14.88
N ILE A 197 -7.84 -13.32 14.00
CA ILE A 197 -9.25 -13.06 14.36
C ILE A 197 -10.15 -13.88 13.43
N THR A 198 -10.97 -14.75 14.02
CA THR A 198 -11.86 -15.64 13.27
C THR A 198 -13.32 -15.27 13.48
N SER A 199 -14.05 -15.03 12.39
CA SER A 199 -15.50 -14.82 12.43
C SER A 199 -16.23 -16.12 12.80
N MET A 200 -17.22 -16.06 13.69
CA MET A 200 -18.05 -17.23 13.98
C MET A 200 -19.15 -17.48 12.93
N ASN A 201 -19.38 -16.53 12.03
CA ASN A 201 -20.48 -16.60 11.06
C ASN A 201 -20.16 -17.50 9.83
N GLY A 202 -19.07 -18.28 9.88
CA GLY A 202 -18.67 -19.18 8.80
C GLY A 202 -17.88 -18.51 7.67
N GLU A 203 -17.46 -17.26 7.86
CA GLU A 203 -16.50 -16.58 7.00
C GLU A 203 -15.06 -16.96 7.42
N GLU A 204 -14.16 -17.08 6.45
CA GLU A 204 -12.74 -17.42 6.70
C GLU A 204 -12.12 -16.48 7.74
N GLY A 205 -11.29 -17.02 8.63
CA GLY A 205 -10.58 -16.21 9.62
C GLY A 205 -9.64 -15.22 8.95
N ALA A 206 -9.57 -14.00 9.48
CA ALA A 206 -8.67 -12.96 9.02
C ALA A 206 -7.49 -12.81 9.98
N VAL A 207 -6.28 -12.73 9.44
CA VAL A 207 -5.14 -12.24 10.23
C VAL A 207 -5.18 -10.73 10.14
N VAL A 208 -5.37 -10.05 11.27
CA VAL A 208 -5.44 -8.59 11.30
C VAL A 208 -4.06 -8.05 11.63
N PRO A 209 -3.41 -7.32 10.71
CA PRO A 209 -2.20 -6.57 11.05
C PRO A 209 -2.60 -5.43 11.98
N VAL A 210 -2.05 -5.46 13.19
CA VAL A 210 -2.21 -4.39 14.18
C VAL A 210 -0.96 -3.53 14.11
N MET A 211 -1.08 -2.41 13.41
CA MET A 211 -0.02 -1.41 13.35
C MET A 211 -0.29 -0.32 14.38
N ASN A 212 0.76 0.17 15.02
CA ASN A 212 0.66 1.39 15.82
C ASN A 212 0.51 2.58 14.84
N ASN A 213 -0.44 3.48 15.11
CA ASN A 213 -0.83 4.60 14.24
C ASN A 213 0.34 5.49 13.79
N ILE A 214 1.42 5.53 14.57
CA ILE A 214 2.64 6.30 14.28
C ILE A 214 3.36 5.77 13.01
N TRP A 215 3.18 4.50 12.66
CA TRP A 215 3.97 3.82 11.62
C TRP A 215 3.29 3.69 10.27
N HIS A 216 1.97 3.87 10.17
CA HIS A 216 1.27 3.75 8.89
C HIS A 216 1.81 4.74 7.84
N HIS A 217 2.26 5.91 8.28
CA HIS A 217 2.94 6.90 7.42
C HIS A 217 4.41 6.55 7.12
N ALA A 218 5.17 6.08 8.12
CA ALA A 218 6.60 5.81 7.98
C ALA A 218 6.91 4.55 7.16
N LEU A 219 6.05 3.53 7.19
CA LEU A 219 6.25 2.28 6.43
C LEU A 219 6.04 2.45 4.92
N ILE A 220 5.12 3.33 4.53
CA ILE A 220 4.86 3.66 3.12
C ILE A 220 6.07 4.38 2.51
N GLU A 221 6.80 5.18 3.28
CA GLU A 221 7.97 5.93 2.80
C GLU A 221 9.31 5.21 3.01
N GLY A 222 9.44 4.37 4.06
CA GLY A 222 10.71 3.74 4.44
C GLY A 222 10.99 2.36 3.84
N VAL A 223 9.97 1.59 3.42
CA VAL A 223 10.19 0.24 2.86
C VAL A 223 10.69 0.27 1.41
N SER A 224 10.57 1.40 0.70
CA SER A 224 11.08 1.53 -0.67
C SER A 224 12.62 1.57 -0.78
N GLU A 225 13.35 1.62 0.34
CA GLU A 225 14.82 1.76 0.35
C GLU A 225 15.58 0.55 0.94
N ILE A 226 14.91 -0.57 1.25
CA ILE A 226 15.60 -1.75 1.76
C ILE A 226 16.40 -2.43 0.64
N ASP A 227 17.72 -2.38 0.76
CA ASP A 227 18.67 -3.02 -0.17
C ASP A 227 18.68 -4.55 0.03
N GLU A 228 18.04 -5.27 -0.90
CA GLU A 228 17.98 -6.74 -0.89
C GLU A 228 19.37 -7.42 -0.90
N GLU A 229 20.45 -6.74 -1.31
CA GLU A 229 21.79 -7.34 -1.36
C GLU A 229 22.41 -7.56 0.03
N LYS A 230 22.00 -6.80 1.06
CA LYS A 230 22.57 -6.90 2.42
C LYS A 230 21.92 -7.94 3.32
N PHE A 231 20.74 -8.43 2.96
CA PHE A 231 20.05 -9.51 3.68
C PHE A 231 20.17 -10.81 2.88
N PRO A 232 21.17 -11.68 3.16
CA PRO A 232 21.36 -12.89 2.38
C PRO A 232 20.13 -13.80 2.48
N LYS A 233 19.56 -14.17 1.32
CA LYS A 233 18.43 -15.11 1.13
C LYS A 233 18.70 -16.56 1.59
N LYS A 234 19.65 -16.79 2.51
CA LYS A 234 20.13 -18.12 2.86
C LYS A 234 19.92 -18.45 4.33
N ALA A 235 18.71 -18.89 4.63
CA ALA A 235 18.48 -19.89 5.66
C ALA A 235 17.90 -21.11 4.94
N ASP A 236 18.66 -22.21 4.92
CA ASP A 236 18.17 -23.51 4.45
C ASP A 236 16.97 -23.91 5.34
N GLY A 237 15.75 -23.60 4.88
CA GLY A 237 14.51 -24.11 5.49
C GLY A 237 13.42 -23.09 5.86
N LEU A 238 13.65 -21.78 5.77
CA LEU A 238 12.58 -20.77 5.93
C LEU A 238 12.53 -19.85 4.72
N TRP A 239 11.48 -20.03 3.90
CA TRP A 239 11.18 -19.17 2.78
C TRP A 239 10.50 -17.89 3.29
N TRP A 240 11.16 -16.75 3.14
CA TRP A 240 10.44 -15.48 2.96
C TRP A 240 10.05 -15.43 1.49
N ASN A 241 8.83 -15.86 1.17
CA ASN A 241 8.24 -15.63 -0.12
C ASN A 241 7.42 -14.34 0.01
N SER A 242 7.79 -13.28 -0.70
CA SER A 242 6.98 -12.06 -0.81
C SER A 242 5.61 -12.34 -1.45
N ASP A 243 5.44 -13.52 -2.03
CA ASP A 243 4.20 -14.03 -2.57
C ASP A 243 3.52 -14.95 -1.54
N TYR A 244 2.71 -14.38 -0.66
CA TYR A 244 1.71 -15.12 0.10
C TYR A 244 0.57 -15.57 -0.83
N GLU A 245 0.81 -16.59 -1.67
CA GLU A 245 -0.29 -17.40 -2.18
C GLU A 245 -0.71 -18.37 -1.07
N PHE A 246 -1.84 -18.09 -0.42
CA PHE A 246 -2.49 -19.05 0.47
C PHE A 246 -2.86 -20.30 -0.34
N LEU A 247 -2.17 -21.42 -0.09
CA LEU A 247 -2.62 -22.71 -0.57
C LEU A 247 -3.96 -23.04 0.11
N PRO A 248 -5.00 -23.43 -0.65
CA PRO A 248 -6.26 -23.84 -0.04
C PRO A 248 -6.03 -25.09 0.81
N THR A 249 -6.38 -25.00 2.09
CA THR A 249 -6.43 -26.15 2.98
C THR A 249 -7.50 -27.12 2.48
N LYS A 250 -7.11 -28.38 2.24
CA LYS A 250 -8.03 -29.50 2.05
C LYS A 250 -8.67 -29.91 3.38
#